data_AF-A0A7J4PPV6-F1
#
_entry.id   AF-A0A7J4PPV6-F1
#
_cell.length_a   1.000
_cell.length_b   1.000
_cell.length_c   1.000
_cell.angle_alpha   90.00
_cell.angle_beta   90.00
_cell.angle_gamma   90.00
#
_symmetry.space_group_name_H-M   'P 1'
#
loop_
_entity.id
_entity.type
_entity.pdbx_description
1 polymer ?
#
loop_
_entity_poly.entity_id
_entity_poly.type
_entity_poly.pdbx_seq_one_letter_code
_entity_poly.pdbx_strand_id
1 'polypeptide(L)'
;MSREIEEEKGEEEDEEEEELEEVSDEELFRELEALGARKRSRRREEIEAALKKADTGKGALILLNIESGESHTFDSYPEALEYMGKQKGRWYLAPRAIDIDSIKR
;
A
#
# COMPACT_ATOMS: atom_id res chain seq x y z
N MET A 1 -25.43 -23.30 47.64
CA MET A 1 -25.40 -22.96 46.20
C MET A 1 -25.57 -21.45 46.17
N SER A 2 -24.55 -20.65 45.87
CA SER A 2 -23.81 -20.64 44.62
C SER A 2 -22.33 -20.31 44.83
N ARG A 3 -21.46 -20.94 44.05
CA ARG A 3 -20.07 -20.55 43.80
C ARG A 3 -20.12 -19.55 42.66
N GLU A 4 -19.53 -18.38 42.85
CA GLU A 4 -19.12 -17.51 41.75
C GLU A 4 -17.59 -17.70 41.63
N ILE A 5 -17.20 -18.30 40.51
CA ILE A 5 -15.84 -18.48 40.01
C ILE A 5 -15.77 -17.65 38.73
N GLU A 6 -14.56 -17.22 38.36
CA GLU A 6 -14.19 -16.36 37.22
C GLU A 6 -14.48 -14.89 37.52
N GLU A 7 -13.51 -13.99 37.47
CA GLU A 7 -12.68 -13.56 36.33
C GLU A 7 -11.41 -12.92 36.92
N GLU A 8 -10.27 -12.73 36.28
CA GLU A 8 -9.69 -13.09 35.00
C GLU A 8 -8.21 -12.72 35.20
N LYS A 9 -7.34 -13.62 34.78
CA LYS A 9 -5.90 -13.57 34.96
C LYS A 9 -5.36 -12.48 34.03
N GLY A 10 -5.05 -11.30 34.57
CA GLY A 10 -4.31 -10.27 33.86
C GLY A 10 -2.91 -10.80 33.56
N GLU A 11 -2.69 -11.21 32.32
CA GLU A 11 -1.37 -11.50 31.78
C GLU A 11 -0.73 -10.14 31.49
N GLU A 12 0.28 -9.77 32.30
CA GLU A 12 1.19 -8.68 31.97
C GLU A 12 1.93 -9.10 30.70
N GLU A 13 1.56 -8.52 29.57
CA GLU A 13 2.29 -8.62 28.32
C GLU A 13 3.65 -7.94 28.54
N ASP A 14 4.72 -8.75 28.61
CA ASP A 14 6.10 -8.28 28.51
C ASP A 14 6.22 -7.52 27.18
N GLU A 15 6.21 -6.18 27.24
CA GLU A 15 6.60 -5.31 26.14
C GLU A 15 8.12 -5.52 25.90
N GLU A 16 8.47 -6.55 25.12
CA GLU A 16 9.78 -6.61 24.50
C GLU A 16 9.91 -5.38 23.58
N GLU A 17 10.51 -4.30 24.09
CA GLU A 17 10.95 -3.15 23.30
C GLU A 17 11.88 -3.69 22.20
N GLU A 18 11.32 -3.92 21.00
CA GLU A 18 12.11 -4.21 19.80
C GLU A 18 13.02 -3.01 19.53
N GLU A 19 14.30 -3.13 19.93
CA GLU A 19 15.36 -2.18 19.63
C GLU A 19 15.53 -2.11 18.11
N LEU A 20 14.95 -1.08 17.48
CA LEU A 20 15.05 -0.86 16.05
C LEU A 20 16.51 -0.56 15.70
N GLU A 21 17.19 -1.50 15.03
CA GLU A 21 18.54 -1.26 14.50
C GLU A 21 18.50 -0.10 13.50
N GLU A 22 19.29 0.96 13.77
CA GLU A 22 19.48 2.07 12.85
C GLU A 22 20.22 1.57 11.59
N VAL A 23 19.47 1.26 10.54
CA VAL A 23 20.01 0.99 9.21
C VAL A 23 20.51 2.28 8.56
N SER A 24 21.72 2.25 8.00
CA SER A 24 22.26 3.40 7.28
C SER A 24 21.52 3.64 5.96
N ASP A 25 21.41 4.91 5.54
CA ASP A 25 20.81 5.26 4.26
C ASP A 25 21.47 4.52 3.09
N GLU A 26 22.79 4.35 3.12
CA GLU A 26 23.57 3.62 2.11
C GLU A 26 23.18 2.14 2.01
N GLU A 27 22.92 1.50 3.15
CA GLU A 27 22.48 0.10 3.22
C GLU A 27 21.05 -0.05 2.71
N LEU A 28 20.17 0.90 3.08
CA LEU A 28 18.81 0.99 2.56
C LEU A 28 18.80 1.19 1.03
N PHE A 29 19.66 2.05 0.49
CA PHE A 29 19.78 2.29 -0.95
C PHE A 29 20.28 1.05 -1.71
N ARG A 30 21.27 0.34 -1.15
CA ARG A 30 21.76 -0.92 -1.76
C ARG A 30 20.71 -2.01 -1.75
N GLU A 31 19.94 -2.12 -0.68
CA GLU A 31 18.86 -3.09 -0.59
C GLU A 31 17.72 -2.76 -1.56
N LEU A 32 17.36 -1.48 -1.69
CA LEU A 32 16.43 -0.99 -2.72
C LEU A 32 16.91 -1.27 -4.14
N GLU A 33 18.20 -1.05 -4.42
CA GLU A 33 18.80 -1.34 -5.72
C GLU A 33 18.80 -2.85 -5.99
N ALA A 34 19.14 -3.67 -4.99
CA ALA A 34 19.09 -5.13 -5.07
C ALA A 34 17.65 -5.66 -5.28
N LEU A 35 16.65 -5.04 -4.64
CA LEU A 35 15.23 -5.31 -4.87
C LEU A 35 14.79 -4.89 -6.27
N GLY A 36 15.34 -3.80 -6.80
CA GLY A 36 15.15 -3.34 -8.18
C GLY A 36 15.82 -4.25 -9.22
N ALA A 37 16.93 -4.89 -8.87
CA ALA A 37 17.70 -5.82 -9.70
C ALA A 37 17.12 -7.25 -9.71
N ARG A 38 16.27 -7.61 -8.73
CA ARG A 38 15.47 -8.83 -8.82
C ARG A 38 14.51 -8.70 -10.01
N LYS A 39 14.83 -9.45 -11.07
CA LYS A 39 14.09 -9.57 -12.34
C LYS A 39 12.63 -9.17 -12.18
N ARG A 40 12.30 -7.93 -12.57
CA ARG A 40 10.94 -7.42 -12.50
C ARG A 40 10.03 -8.43 -13.19
N SER A 41 9.01 -8.88 -12.48
CA SER A 41 8.07 -9.82 -13.11
C SER A 41 7.42 -9.08 -14.28
N ARG A 42 7.30 -9.76 -15.43
CA ARG A 42 6.64 -9.19 -16.61
C ARG A 42 5.28 -8.59 -16.27
N ARG A 43 4.57 -9.23 -15.33
CA ARG A 43 3.28 -8.77 -14.80
C ARG A 43 3.37 -7.42 -14.09
N ARG A 44 4.45 -7.16 -13.33
CA ARG A 44 4.67 -5.87 -12.68
C ARG A 44 4.92 -4.77 -13.71
N GLU A 45 5.72 -5.05 -14.73
CA GLU A 45 5.95 -4.08 -15.83
C GLU A 45 4.65 -3.76 -16.59
N GLU A 46 3.82 -4.78 -16.83
CA GLU A 46 2.50 -4.60 -17.46
C GLU A 46 1.56 -3.74 -16.59
N ILE A 47 1.56 -3.93 -15.27
CA ILE A 47 0.79 -3.12 -14.32
C ILE A 47 1.32 -1.68 -14.26
N GLU A 48 2.63 -1.48 -14.15
CA GLU A 48 3.24 -0.14 -14.13
C GLU A 48 2.98 0.63 -15.42
N ALA A 49 3.07 -0.03 -16.58
CA ALA A 49 2.72 0.57 -17.87
C ALA A 49 1.23 0.92 -17.97
N ALA A 50 0.35 0.09 -17.42
CA ALA A 50 -1.09 0.38 -17.37
C ALA A 50 -1.40 1.55 -16.42
N LEU A 51 -0.77 1.60 -15.25
CA LEU A 51 -0.91 2.72 -14.30
C LEU A 51 -0.42 4.04 -14.92
N LYS A 52 0.72 4.03 -15.62
CA LYS A 52 1.22 5.23 -16.32
C LYS A 52 0.28 5.71 -17.44
N LYS A 53 -0.47 4.82 -18.07
CA LYS A 53 -1.50 5.19 -19.05
C LYS A 53 -2.79 5.70 -18.38
N ALA A 54 -3.14 5.14 -17.23
CA ALA A 54 -4.29 5.57 -16.43
C ALA A 54 -4.07 6.93 -15.76
N ASP A 55 -2.82 7.35 -15.62
CA ASP A 55 -2.37 8.62 -15.02
C ASP A 55 -2.66 9.86 -15.91
N THR A 56 -3.93 10.04 -16.29
CA THR A 56 -4.39 11.15 -17.16
C THR A 56 -5.39 12.09 -16.49
N GLY A 57 -5.84 11.76 -15.28
CA GLY A 57 -6.91 12.47 -14.56
C GLY A 57 -6.43 13.57 -13.60
N LYS A 58 -7.34 14.01 -12.73
CA LYS A 58 -7.08 14.76 -11.48
C LYS A 58 -7.44 13.83 -10.32
N GLY A 59 -6.71 13.88 -9.21
CA GLY A 59 -6.85 12.92 -8.10
C GLY A 59 -5.52 12.65 -7.41
N ALA A 60 -5.55 12.15 -6.17
CA ALA A 60 -4.36 11.70 -5.44
C ALA A 60 -4.07 10.20 -5.64
N LEU A 61 -5.11 9.42 -5.97
CA LEU A 61 -5.06 7.97 -6.08
C LEU A 61 -5.58 7.49 -7.45
N ILE A 62 -5.04 6.38 -7.93
CA ILE A 62 -5.54 5.63 -9.09
C ILE A 62 -5.94 4.23 -8.64
N LEU A 63 -7.14 3.79 -9.03
CA LEU A 63 -7.59 2.42 -8.91
C LEU A 63 -7.65 1.79 -10.32
N LEU A 64 -6.90 0.69 -10.54
CA LEU A 64 -6.80 -0.01 -11.81
C LEU A 64 -7.33 -1.45 -11.68
N ASN A 65 -8.29 -1.82 -12.52
CA ASN A 65 -8.69 -3.21 -12.69
C ASN A 65 -7.71 -3.92 -13.62
N ILE A 66 -7.06 -4.97 -13.13
CA ILE A 66 -6.03 -5.68 -13.89
C ILE A 66 -6.65 -6.58 -14.97
N GLU A 67 -7.90 -7.02 -14.78
CA GLU A 67 -8.59 -7.93 -15.70
C GLU A 67 -9.23 -7.18 -16.86
N SER A 68 -9.90 -6.06 -16.58
CA SER A 68 -10.58 -5.23 -17.60
C SER A 68 -9.73 -4.10 -18.16
N GLY A 69 -8.67 -3.68 -17.45
CA GLY A 69 -7.89 -2.48 -17.77
C GLY A 69 -8.61 -1.17 -17.45
N GLU A 70 -9.74 -1.23 -16.75
CA GLU A 70 -10.51 -0.05 -16.32
C GLU A 70 -9.77 0.71 -15.22
N SER A 71 -9.78 2.05 -15.28
CA SER A 71 -9.12 2.89 -14.29
C SER A 71 -9.98 4.04 -13.81
N HIS A 72 -9.95 4.31 -12.50
CA HIS A 72 -10.64 5.42 -11.85
C HIS A 72 -9.66 6.22 -10.98
N THR A 73 -9.89 7.53 -10.87
CA THR A 73 -9.09 8.43 -10.03
C THR A 73 -9.90 8.94 -8.85
N PHE A 74 -9.27 9.02 -7.68
CA PHE A 74 -9.92 9.47 -6.44
C PHE A 74 -9.03 10.49 -5.71
N ASP A 75 -9.66 11.41 -4.99
CA ASP A 75 -8.94 12.38 -4.15
C ASP A 75 -8.61 11.82 -2.77
N SER A 76 -9.38 10.83 -2.29
CA SER A 76 -9.24 10.27 -0.94
C SER A 76 -9.25 8.74 -0.93
N TYR A 77 -8.55 8.18 0.05
CA TYR A 77 -8.49 6.73 0.26
C TYR A 77 -9.85 6.10 0.64
N PRO A 78 -10.67 6.70 1.54
CA PRO A 78 -11.98 6.15 1.87
C PRO A 78 -12.90 6.02 0.66
N GLU A 79 -12.93 7.04 -0.20
CA GLU A 79 -13.74 7.05 -1.41
C GLU A 79 -13.33 5.93 -2.39
N ALA A 80 -12.03 5.73 -2.56
CA ALA A 80 -11.50 4.64 -3.39
C ALA A 80 -11.91 3.26 -2.85
N LEU A 81 -11.90 3.08 -1.53
CA LEU A 81 -12.33 1.82 -0.90
C LEU A 81 -13.84 1.58 -1.02
N GLU A 82 -14.68 2.61 -0.85
CA GLU A 82 -16.12 2.48 -1.03
C GLU A 82 -16.48 2.08 -2.46
N TYR A 83 -15.78 2.64 -3.44
CA TYR A 83 -15.93 2.24 -4.83
C TYR A 83 -15.50 0.79 -5.01
N MET A 84 -14.30 0.42 -4.55
CA MET A 84 -13.75 -0.93 -4.70
C MET A 84 -14.63 -1.99 -4.03
N GLY A 85 -15.22 -1.70 -2.88
CA GLY A 85 -16.11 -2.61 -2.16
C GLY A 85 -17.39 -2.98 -2.91
N LYS A 86 -17.79 -2.17 -3.91
CA LYS A 86 -18.95 -2.44 -4.78
C LYS A 86 -18.58 -3.16 -6.08
N GLN A 87 -17.29 -3.25 -6.40
CA GLN A 87 -16.81 -3.83 -7.64
C GLN A 87 -16.36 -5.28 -7.46
N LYS A 88 -16.47 -6.05 -8.55
CA LYS A 88 -15.87 -7.40 -8.63
C LYS A 88 -14.54 -7.35 -9.38
N GLY A 89 -13.68 -8.32 -9.11
CA GLY A 89 -12.40 -8.48 -9.81
C GLY A 89 -11.19 -8.03 -8.99
N ARG A 90 -10.03 -8.01 -9.65
CA ARG A 90 -8.75 -7.66 -9.03
C ARG A 90 -8.39 -6.21 -9.30
N TRP A 91 -8.47 -5.41 -8.25
CA TRP A 91 -8.18 -3.99 -8.29
C TRP A 91 -6.83 -3.70 -7.64
N TYR A 92 -6.07 -2.81 -8.25
CA TYR A 92 -4.81 -2.30 -7.77
C TYR A 92 -4.99 -0.83 -7.41
N LEU A 93 -4.72 -0.48 -6.16
CA LEU A 93 -4.75 0.89 -5.68
C LEU A 93 -3.32 1.41 -5.59
N ALA A 94 -3.05 2.53 -6.28
CA ALA A 94 -1.74 3.16 -6.27
C ALA A 94 -1.90 4.65 -5.96
N PRO A 95 -1.01 5.25 -5.15
CA PRO A 95 -0.87 6.69 -5.15
C PRO A 95 -0.45 7.12 -6.55
N ARG A 96 -0.97 8.25 -7.01
CA ARG A 96 -0.37 8.90 -8.17
C ARG A 96 1.05 9.29 -7.80
N ALA A 97 1.94 9.26 -8.78
CA ALA A 97 3.22 9.91 -8.62
C ALA A 97 2.91 11.35 -8.21
N ILE A 98 3.20 11.69 -6.96
CA ILE A 98 3.15 13.08 -6.53
C ILE A 98 4.17 13.74 -7.44
N ASP A 99 3.71 14.66 -8.27
CA ASP A 99 4.62 15.45 -9.09
C ASP A 99 5.52 16.19 -8.09
N ILE A 100 6.74 15.71 -7.89
CA ILE A 100 7.67 16.25 -6.89
C ILE A 100 7.97 17.72 -7.24
N ASP A 101 7.83 18.09 -8.52
CA ASP A 101 7.91 19.49 -8.97
C ASP A 101 6.71 20.34 -8.49
N SER A 102 5.56 19.74 -8.15
CA SER A 102 4.44 20.44 -7.49
C SER A 102 4.64 20.63 -5.98
N ILE A 103 5.62 19.94 -5.35
CA ILE A 103 5.94 20.08 -3.91
C ILE A 103 6.91 21.24 -3.66
N LYS A 104 7.62 21.72 -4.68
CA LYS A 104 8.47 22.92 -4.57
C LYS A 104 7.59 24.17 -4.62
N ARG A 105 7.18 24.66 -3.45
CA ARG A 105 6.59 25.99 -3.29
C ARG A 105 7.40 26.82 -2.30
#